data_AF-A0A2E7AHC1-F1
#
_entry.id   AF-A0A2E7AHC1-F1
#
_cell.length_a   1.000
_cell.length_b   1.000
_cell.length_c   1.000
_cell.angle_alpha   90.00
_cell.angle_beta   90.00
_cell.angle_gamma   90.00
#
_symmetry.space_group_name_H-M   'P 1'
#
loop_
_entity.id
_entity.type
_entity.pdbx_description
1 polymer ?
#
loop_
_entity_poly.entity_id
_entity_poly.type
_entity_poly.pdbx_seq_one_letter_code
_entity_poly.pdbx_strand_id
1 'polypeptide(L)'
;MPVLSAVFMFFVMRITFLISDGLEEAWGALRASIYVYSTLACMILAHFLVKSPQGIGGPTLYAQLFLAFAVLFPRVEFQLFLIFPVKVGVLGFISGAILLFYCFTGLDTALLTLLPALPFLFWACPRLLIWSVTRGRTAARRAKFRESSLPEGQAFHHCAQCGATDISHPQREFRVTGEDQELCSECLDQ
;
A
#
# COMPACT_ATOMS: atom_id res chain seq x y z
N MET A 1 4.60 -33.96 15.99
CA MET A 1 4.35 -33.03 17.13
C MET A 1 3.03 -32.30 16.88
N PRO A 2 1.89 -32.88 17.30
CA PRO A 2 0.54 -32.35 16.99
C PRO A 2 0.26 -30.94 17.55
N VAL A 3 0.98 -30.55 18.61
CA VAL A 3 0.87 -29.21 19.22
C VAL A 3 1.39 -28.12 18.29
N LEU A 4 2.51 -28.35 17.59
CA LEU A 4 3.08 -27.39 16.64
C LEU A 4 2.16 -27.16 15.44
N SER A 5 1.53 -28.22 14.92
CA SER A 5 0.55 -28.11 13.84
C SER A 5 -0.73 -27.37 14.27
N ALA A 6 -1.19 -27.57 15.51
CA ALA A 6 -2.36 -26.86 16.03
C ALA A 6 -2.10 -25.36 16.20
N VAL A 7 -0.92 -24.98 16.72
CA VAL A 7 -0.51 -23.58 16.83
C VAL A 7 -0.41 -22.94 15.45
N PHE A 8 0.20 -23.61 14.47
CA PHE A 8 0.29 -23.09 13.10
C PHE A 8 -1.09 -22.92 12.44
N MET A 9 -1.98 -23.90 12.60
CA MET A 9 -3.35 -23.83 12.10
C MET A 9 -4.12 -22.65 12.69
N PHE A 10 -3.94 -22.35 13.98
CA PHE A 10 -4.54 -21.16 14.61
C PHE A 10 -4.07 -19.87 13.92
N PHE A 11 -2.76 -19.72 13.68
CA PHE A 11 -2.23 -18.55 12.98
C PHE A 11 -2.76 -18.45 11.54
N VAL A 12 -2.75 -19.54 10.78
CA VAL A 12 -3.28 -19.57 9.42
C VAL A 12 -4.74 -19.15 9.40
N MET A 13 -5.56 -19.70 10.30
CA MET A 13 -6.97 -19.34 10.41
C MET A 13 -7.16 -17.85 10.73
N ARG A 14 -6.39 -17.31 11.68
CA ARG A 14 -6.42 -15.88 12.02
C ARG A 14 -6.06 -14.98 10.83
N ILE A 15 -5.04 -15.36 10.05
CA ILE A 15 -4.64 -14.60 8.86
C ILE A 15 -5.71 -14.70 7.77
N THR A 16 -6.32 -15.88 7.58
CA THR A 16 -7.41 -16.05 6.61
C THR A 16 -8.61 -15.17 6.95
N PHE A 17 -9.03 -15.12 8.21
CA PHE A 17 -10.10 -14.20 8.63
C PHE A 17 -9.72 -12.73 8.42
N LEU A 18 -8.49 -12.34 8.77
CA LEU A 18 -8.01 -10.98 8.53
C LEU A 18 -8.06 -10.58 7.05
N ILE A 19 -7.68 -11.48 6.16
CA ILE A 19 -7.72 -11.25 4.71
C ILE A 19 -9.16 -11.06 4.25
N SER A 20 -10.08 -11.93 4.68
CA SER A 20 -11.50 -11.83 4.33
C SER A 20 -12.11 -10.52 4.83
N ASP A 21 -11.92 -10.19 6.11
CA ASP A 21 -12.45 -8.97 6.72
C ASP A 21 -11.90 -7.72 6.01
N GLY A 22 -10.60 -7.71 5.68
CA GLY A 22 -10.00 -6.60 4.94
C GLY A 22 -10.55 -6.45 3.53
N LEU A 23 -10.78 -7.55 2.81
CA LEU A 23 -11.40 -7.51 1.48
C LEU A 23 -12.83 -6.97 1.55
N GLU A 24 -13.61 -7.39 2.55
CA GLU A 24 -14.96 -6.88 2.79
C GLU A 24 -14.98 -5.40 3.18
N GLU A 25 -14.03 -4.93 3.99
CA GLU A 25 -13.89 -3.50 4.33
C GLU A 25 -13.53 -2.65 3.11
N ALA A 26 -12.64 -3.13 2.24
CA ALA A 26 -12.15 -2.36 1.09
C ALA A 26 -13.14 -2.25 -0.08
N TRP A 27 -14.02 -3.24 -0.24
CA TRP A 27 -14.93 -3.36 -1.39
C TRP A 27 -16.41 -3.45 -1.02
N GLY A 28 -16.75 -3.80 0.21
CA GLY A 28 -18.09 -4.18 0.66
C GLY A 28 -18.35 -5.69 0.51
N ALA A 29 -19.18 -6.25 1.39
CA ALA A 29 -19.45 -7.69 1.50
C ALA A 29 -19.90 -8.35 0.17
N LEU A 30 -20.77 -7.69 -0.60
CA LEU A 30 -21.26 -8.23 -1.87
C LEU A 30 -20.14 -8.35 -2.91
N ARG A 31 -19.30 -7.32 -3.04
CA ARG A 31 -18.22 -7.30 -4.04
C ARG A 31 -17.12 -8.27 -3.68
N ALA A 32 -16.74 -8.32 -2.40
CA ALA A 32 -15.79 -9.31 -1.89
C ALA A 32 -16.27 -10.75 -2.16
N SER A 33 -17.56 -11.03 -1.92
CA SER A 33 -18.15 -12.34 -2.22
C SER A 33 -18.09 -12.69 -3.70
N ILE A 34 -18.49 -11.76 -4.60
CA ILE A 34 -18.41 -11.97 -6.05
C ILE A 34 -16.97 -12.20 -6.50
N TYR A 35 -16.00 -11.51 -5.88
CA TYR A 35 -14.58 -11.72 -6.18
C TYR A 35 -14.17 -13.15 -5.85
N VAL A 36 -14.42 -13.62 -4.62
CA VAL A 36 -14.07 -14.98 -4.21
C VAL A 36 -14.75 -16.03 -5.09
N TYR A 37 -16.04 -15.88 -5.39
CA TYR A 37 -16.76 -16.82 -6.25
C TYR A 37 -16.27 -16.81 -7.69
N SER A 38 -15.93 -15.65 -8.25
CA SER A 38 -15.37 -15.56 -9.59
C SER A 38 -13.98 -16.19 -9.67
N THR A 39 -13.10 -15.97 -8.68
CA THR A 39 -11.80 -16.65 -8.59
C THR A 39 -11.96 -18.16 -8.49
N LEU A 40 -12.90 -18.62 -7.66
CA LEU A 40 -13.22 -20.05 -7.54
C LEU A 40 -13.72 -20.65 -8.86
N ALA A 41 -14.63 -19.96 -9.56
CA ALA A 41 -15.14 -20.39 -10.85
C ALA A 41 -14.02 -20.48 -11.92
N CYS A 42 -13.16 -19.46 -12.01
CA CYS A 42 -12.01 -19.46 -12.91
C CYS A 42 -11.03 -20.59 -12.58
N MET A 43 -10.80 -20.88 -11.30
CA MET A 43 -9.94 -21.98 -10.86
C MET A 43 -10.52 -23.34 -11.25
N ILE A 44 -11.80 -23.58 -10.98
CA ILE A 44 -12.48 -24.82 -11.39
C ILE A 44 -12.36 -25.00 -12.90
N LEU A 45 -12.63 -23.94 -13.68
CA LEU A 45 -12.51 -23.98 -15.13
C LEU A 45 -11.07 -24.32 -15.59
N ALA A 46 -10.05 -23.73 -14.96
CA ALA A 46 -8.64 -24.00 -15.28
C ALA A 46 -8.30 -25.49 -15.08
N HIS A 47 -8.74 -26.08 -13.97
CA HIS A 47 -8.52 -27.50 -13.70
C HIS A 47 -9.23 -28.41 -14.71
N PHE A 48 -10.44 -28.06 -15.15
CA PHE A 48 -11.13 -28.81 -16.20
C PHE A 48 -10.37 -28.78 -17.54
N LEU A 49 -9.79 -27.65 -17.91
CA LEU A 49 -9.06 -27.50 -19.17
C LEU A 49 -7.74 -28.28 -19.18
N VAL A 50 -7.00 -28.25 -18.07
CA VAL A 50 -5.69 -28.91 -17.95
C VAL A 50 -5.82 -30.42 -17.70
N LYS A 51 -7.00 -30.90 -17.28
CA LYS A 51 -7.24 -32.31 -16.90
C LYS A 51 -6.25 -32.83 -15.85
N SER A 52 -5.75 -31.94 -14.99
CA SER A 52 -4.83 -32.29 -13.92
C SER A 52 -5.61 -32.76 -12.69
N PRO A 53 -5.35 -33.97 -12.17
CA PRO A 53 -5.99 -34.49 -10.95
C PRO A 53 -5.42 -33.89 -9.66
N GLN A 54 -4.48 -32.93 -9.75
CA GLN A 54 -3.78 -32.39 -8.59
C GLN A 54 -4.68 -31.40 -7.82
N GLY A 55 -5.03 -31.74 -6.58
CA GLY A 55 -5.88 -30.96 -5.68
C GLY A 55 -5.21 -29.73 -5.06
N ILE A 56 -4.54 -28.88 -5.84
CA ILE A 56 -3.83 -27.68 -5.35
C ILE A 56 -4.77 -26.45 -5.28
N GLY A 57 -6.08 -26.66 -5.19
CA GLY A 57 -7.06 -25.58 -5.23
C GLY A 57 -7.01 -24.64 -4.01
N GLY A 58 -6.84 -25.19 -2.80
CA GLY A 58 -6.84 -24.40 -1.57
C GLY A 58 -5.71 -23.36 -1.51
N PRO A 59 -4.43 -23.76 -1.67
CA PRO A 59 -3.31 -22.82 -1.66
C PRO A 59 -3.38 -21.80 -2.79
N THR A 60 -3.86 -22.20 -3.97
CA THR A 60 -3.99 -21.31 -5.14
C THR A 60 -5.02 -20.23 -4.88
N LEU A 61 -6.22 -20.60 -4.38
CA LEU A 61 -7.25 -19.63 -4.01
C LEU A 61 -6.72 -18.64 -2.96
N TYR A 62 -6.09 -19.16 -1.91
CA TYR A 62 -5.53 -18.31 -0.85
C TYR A 62 -4.45 -17.36 -1.39
N ALA A 63 -3.59 -17.81 -2.31
CA ALA A 63 -2.59 -16.95 -2.94
C ALA A 63 -3.22 -15.79 -3.73
N GLN A 64 -4.30 -16.03 -4.46
CA GLN A 64 -5.02 -14.99 -5.20
C GLN A 64 -5.72 -13.98 -4.26
N LEU A 65 -6.33 -14.46 -3.17
CA LEU A 65 -6.94 -13.60 -2.15
C LEU A 65 -5.88 -12.77 -1.42
N PHE A 66 -4.75 -13.40 -1.07
CA PHE A 66 -3.64 -12.75 -0.42
C PHE A 66 -3.03 -11.67 -1.32
N LEU A 67 -2.88 -11.94 -2.62
CA LEU A 67 -2.40 -10.95 -3.59
C LEU A 67 -3.34 -9.73 -3.65
N ALA A 68 -4.66 -9.95 -3.70
CA ALA A 68 -5.65 -8.87 -3.62
C ALA A 68 -5.53 -8.05 -2.33
N PHE A 69 -5.43 -8.72 -1.19
CA PHE A 69 -5.28 -8.07 0.11
C PHE A 69 -3.98 -7.24 0.19
N ALA A 70 -2.87 -7.79 -0.29
CA ALA A 70 -1.57 -7.11 -0.24
C ALA A 70 -1.51 -5.83 -1.09
N VAL A 71 -2.28 -5.79 -2.18
CA VAL A 71 -2.47 -4.61 -3.01
C VAL A 71 -3.28 -3.52 -2.31
N LEU A 72 -4.33 -3.92 -1.59
CA LEU A 72 -5.24 -2.98 -0.92
C LEU A 72 -4.63 -2.43 0.37
N PHE A 73 -3.91 -3.28 1.10
CA PHE A 73 -3.36 -2.97 2.42
C PHE A 73 -1.84 -3.18 2.48
N PRO A 74 -1.04 -2.49 1.64
CA PRO A 74 0.41 -2.73 1.56
C PRO A 74 1.16 -2.33 2.84
N ARG A 75 0.55 -1.49 3.69
CA ARG A 75 1.11 -0.98 4.95
C ARG A 75 0.79 -1.84 6.17
N VAL A 76 -0.14 -2.80 6.06
CA VAL A 76 -0.41 -3.72 7.18
C VAL A 76 0.85 -4.54 7.44
N GLU A 77 1.14 -4.79 8.71
CA GLU A 77 2.33 -5.52 9.14
C GLU A 77 1.92 -6.87 9.73
N PHE A 78 2.51 -7.95 9.22
CA PHE A 78 2.41 -9.27 9.82
C PHE A 78 3.60 -9.48 10.76
N GLN A 79 3.29 -9.76 12.02
CA GLN A 79 4.26 -10.09 13.04
C GLN A 79 4.71 -11.56 12.86
N LEU A 80 5.72 -11.79 12.02
CA LEU A 80 6.29 -13.12 11.83
C LEU A 80 6.94 -13.58 13.13
N PHE A 81 6.51 -14.76 13.60
CA PHE A 81 6.96 -15.36 14.87
C PHE A 81 6.81 -14.44 16.09
N LEU A 82 5.89 -13.46 16.05
CA LEU A 82 5.69 -12.46 17.10
C LEU A 82 6.91 -11.53 17.35
N ILE A 83 7.89 -11.53 16.45
CA ILE A 83 9.17 -10.82 16.64
C ILE A 83 9.45 -9.86 15.49
N PHE A 84 9.19 -10.26 14.25
CA PHE A 84 9.60 -9.48 13.08
C PHE A 84 8.39 -8.93 12.31
N PRO A 85 8.14 -7.60 12.33
CA PRO A 85 7.10 -6.98 11.53
C PRO A 85 7.51 -6.93 10.06
N VAL A 86 6.82 -7.69 9.20
CA VAL A 86 6.99 -7.61 7.75
C VAL A 86 5.75 -6.97 7.13
N LYS A 87 5.99 -5.96 6.32
CA LYS A 87 4.94 -5.29 5.54
C LYS A 87 4.34 -6.26 4.54
N VAL A 88 3.02 -6.38 4.56
CA VAL A 88 2.24 -7.25 3.66
C VAL A 88 2.53 -6.90 2.20
N GLY A 89 2.80 -5.64 1.85
CA GLY A 89 3.18 -5.27 0.49
C GLY A 89 4.44 -5.98 -0.02
N VAL A 90 5.42 -6.27 0.84
CA VAL A 90 6.63 -7.02 0.47
C VAL A 90 6.29 -8.50 0.24
N LEU A 91 5.50 -9.09 1.14
CA LEU A 91 5.01 -10.46 0.99
C LEU A 91 4.16 -10.63 -0.27
N GLY A 92 3.32 -9.64 -0.60
CA GLY A 92 2.54 -9.61 -1.82
C GLY A 92 3.40 -9.56 -3.08
N PHE A 93 4.46 -8.76 -3.08
CA PHE A 93 5.42 -8.72 -4.20
C PHE A 93 6.11 -10.07 -4.40
N ILE A 94 6.56 -10.71 -3.31
CA ILE A 94 7.17 -12.05 -3.36
C ILE A 94 6.15 -13.08 -3.88
N SER A 95 4.92 -13.07 -3.36
CA SER A 95 3.85 -13.97 -3.80
C SER A 95 3.52 -13.78 -5.29
N GLY A 96 3.43 -12.53 -5.76
CA GLY A 96 3.21 -12.22 -7.17
C GLY A 96 4.35 -12.68 -8.06
N ALA A 97 5.61 -12.50 -7.62
CA ALA A 97 6.79 -12.98 -8.35
C ALA A 97 6.82 -14.52 -8.45
N ILE A 98 6.45 -15.22 -7.38
CA ILE A 98 6.34 -16.68 -7.37
C ILE A 98 5.26 -17.15 -8.36
N LEU A 99 4.08 -16.52 -8.35
CA LEU A 99 3.01 -16.84 -9.30
C LEU A 99 3.44 -16.61 -10.76
N LEU A 100 4.15 -15.52 -11.03
CA LEU A 100 4.72 -15.25 -12.36
C LEU A 100 5.76 -16.29 -12.76
N PHE A 101 6.62 -16.72 -11.83
CA PHE A 101 7.59 -17.78 -12.08
C PHE A 101 6.92 -19.11 -12.47
N TYR A 102 5.82 -19.49 -11.80
CA TYR A 102 5.03 -20.67 -12.16
C TYR A 102 4.39 -20.60 -13.55
N CYS A 103 4.26 -19.41 -14.14
CA CYS A 103 3.81 -19.27 -15.52
C CYS A 103 4.89 -19.70 -16.53
N PHE A 104 6.17 -19.68 -16.16
CA PHE A 104 7.27 -20.08 -17.04
C PHE A 104 7.64 -21.57 -16.93
N THR A 105 7.12 -22.29 -15.93
CA THR A 105 7.43 -23.71 -15.74
C THR A 105 6.70 -24.63 -16.73
N GLY A 106 5.61 -24.18 -17.34
CA GLY A 106 4.84 -24.95 -18.31
C GLY A 106 3.54 -24.26 -18.71
N LEU A 107 2.98 -24.66 -19.86
CA LEU A 107 1.72 -24.09 -20.36
C LEU A 107 0.54 -24.43 -19.43
N ASP A 108 0.53 -25.64 -18.89
CA ASP A 108 -0.50 -26.12 -17.96
C ASP A 108 -0.47 -25.34 -16.64
N THR A 109 0.72 -25.14 -16.06
CA THR A 109 0.89 -24.37 -14.83
C THR A 109 0.59 -22.89 -15.05
N ALA A 110 0.93 -22.35 -16.22
CA ALA A 110 0.54 -21.00 -16.62
C ALA A 110 -0.99 -20.85 -16.66
N LEU A 111 -1.71 -21.80 -17.28
CA LEU A 111 -3.17 -21.73 -17.35
C LEU A 111 -3.82 -21.84 -15.97
N LEU A 112 -3.32 -22.73 -15.10
CA LEU A 112 -3.78 -22.87 -13.72
C LEU A 112 -3.51 -21.63 -12.86
N THR A 113 -2.51 -20.83 -13.19
CA THR A 113 -2.13 -19.65 -12.41
C THR A 113 -2.76 -18.35 -12.95
N LEU A 114 -2.79 -18.18 -14.27
CA LEU A 114 -3.29 -16.97 -14.92
C LEU A 114 -4.80 -16.87 -14.92
N LEU A 115 -5.51 -17.97 -15.13
CA LEU A 115 -6.97 -17.95 -15.24
C LEU A 115 -7.64 -17.50 -13.92
N PRO A 116 -7.24 -18.00 -12.74
CA PRO A 116 -7.74 -17.52 -11.44
C PRO A 116 -7.26 -16.11 -11.09
N ALA A 117 -6.20 -15.61 -11.72
CA ALA A 117 -5.70 -14.25 -11.53
C ALA A 117 -6.52 -13.21 -12.33
N LEU A 118 -7.37 -13.61 -13.29
CA LEU A 118 -8.17 -12.68 -14.09
C LEU A 118 -9.10 -11.80 -13.23
N PRO A 119 -9.87 -12.32 -12.26
CA PRO A 119 -10.67 -11.47 -11.37
C PRO A 119 -9.82 -10.46 -10.59
N PHE A 120 -8.62 -10.87 -10.16
CA PHE A 120 -7.68 -9.97 -9.50
C PHE A 120 -7.21 -8.85 -10.43
N LEU A 121 -6.83 -9.19 -11.67
CA LEU A 121 -6.41 -8.21 -12.67
C LEU A 121 -7.54 -7.22 -13.01
N PHE A 122 -8.79 -7.68 -13.05
CA PHE A 122 -9.92 -6.81 -13.33
C PHE A 122 -10.25 -5.86 -12.17
N TRP A 123 -10.22 -6.35 -10.92
CA TRP A 123 -10.73 -5.58 -9.78
C TRP A 123 -9.65 -4.83 -8.99
N ALA A 124 -8.46 -5.42 -8.84
CA ALA A 124 -7.39 -4.88 -8.01
C ALA A 124 -6.37 -4.04 -8.82
N CYS A 125 -6.14 -4.38 -10.10
CA CYS A 125 -5.19 -3.65 -10.96
C CYS A 125 -5.51 -2.16 -11.15
N PRO A 126 -6.79 -1.75 -11.36
CA PRO A 126 -7.11 -0.32 -11.49
C PRO A 126 -6.70 0.50 -10.26
N ARG A 127 -6.83 -0.07 -9.05
CA ARG A 127 -6.42 0.58 -7.80
C ARG A 127 -4.89 0.67 -7.68
N LEU A 128 -4.14 -0.34 -8.12
CA LEU A 128 -2.67 -0.28 -8.17
C LEU A 128 -2.17 0.82 -9.09
N LEU A 129 -2.77 0.96 -10.27
CA LEU A 129 -2.39 1.97 -11.25
C LEU A 129 -2.70 3.38 -10.74
N ILE A 130 -3.86 3.59 -10.12
CA ILE A 130 -4.19 4.89 -9.50
C ILE A 130 -3.21 5.20 -8.35
N TRP A 131 -2.89 4.21 -7.52
CA TRP A 131 -1.94 4.40 -6.42
C TRP A 131 -0.51 4.73 -6.90
N SER A 132 0.00 4.05 -7.93
CA SER A 132 1.32 4.33 -8.48
C SER A 132 1.39 5.71 -9.13
N VAL A 133 0.36 6.10 -9.87
CA VAL A 133 0.26 7.42 -10.52
C VAL A 133 0.13 8.53 -9.48
N THR A 134 -0.73 8.36 -8.46
CA THR A 134 -0.89 9.35 -7.38
C THR A 134 0.40 9.51 -6.59
N ARG A 135 1.10 8.41 -6.25
CA ARG A 135 2.40 8.45 -5.58
C ARG A 135 3.46 9.20 -6.41
N GLY A 136 3.52 8.96 -7.72
CA GLY A 136 4.38 9.69 -8.64
C GLY A 136 4.05 11.19 -8.68
N ARG A 137 2.76 11.54 -8.72
CA ARG A 137 2.31 12.95 -8.68
C ARG A 137 2.64 13.64 -7.35
N THR A 138 2.49 12.96 -6.21
CA THR A 138 2.84 13.55 -4.90
C THR A 138 4.35 13.69 -4.74
N ALA A 139 5.14 12.71 -5.20
CA ALA A 139 6.60 12.78 -5.21
C ALA A 139 7.09 13.95 -6.09
N ALA A 140 6.54 14.10 -7.29
CA ALA A 140 6.85 15.22 -8.18
C ALA A 140 6.45 16.58 -7.59
N ARG A 141 5.29 16.67 -6.92
CA ARG A 141 4.88 17.90 -6.21
C ARG A 141 5.81 18.24 -5.04
N ARG A 142 6.24 17.24 -4.26
CA ARG A 142 7.22 17.44 -3.17
C ARG A 142 8.59 17.85 -3.71
N ALA A 143 9.03 17.27 -4.83
CA ALA A 143 10.27 17.68 -5.49
C ALA A 143 10.21 19.14 -5.93
N LYS A 144 9.13 19.54 -6.62
CA LYS A 144 8.91 20.95 -7.00
C LYS A 144 8.83 21.88 -5.79
N PHE A 145 8.17 21.48 -4.71
CA PHE A 145 8.10 22.28 -3.48
C PHE A 145 9.47 22.42 -2.81
N ARG A 146 10.32 21.40 -2.89
CA ARG A 146 11.69 21.43 -2.36
C ARG A 146 12.65 22.25 -3.24
N GLU A 147 12.36 22.35 -4.53
CA GLU A 147 13.08 23.26 -5.43
C GLU A 147 12.58 24.70 -5.28
N SER A 148 11.29 24.90 -5.00
CA SER A 148 10.69 26.22 -4.79
C SER A 148 10.76 26.71 -3.34
N SER A 149 11.18 25.86 -2.39
CA SER A 149 11.45 26.31 -1.04
C SER A 149 12.64 27.27 -1.07
N LEU A 150 12.52 28.38 -0.36
CA LEU A 150 13.51 29.45 -0.34
C LEU A 150 14.93 28.89 -0.17
N PRO A 151 15.92 29.43 -0.91
CA PRO A 151 17.32 29.05 -0.74
C PRO A 151 17.72 29.12 0.74
N GLU A 152 18.52 28.14 1.21
CA GLU A 152 19.10 28.20 2.55
C GLU A 152 19.81 29.56 2.74
N GLY A 153 19.28 30.41 3.62
CA GLY A 153 19.81 31.75 3.88
C GLY A 153 18.90 32.93 3.47
N GLN A 154 17.75 32.70 2.81
CA GLN A 154 16.75 33.76 2.64
C GLN A 154 15.77 33.80 3.80
N ALA A 155 15.70 34.96 4.43
CA ALA A 155 14.80 35.22 5.54
C ALA A 155 13.34 35.27 5.06
N PHE A 156 12.43 34.64 5.80
CA PHE A 156 10.99 34.71 5.51
C PHE A 156 10.38 36.04 5.94
N HIS A 157 10.88 36.59 7.05
CA HIS A 157 10.37 37.81 7.65
C HIS A 157 11.43 38.90 7.66
N HIS A 158 11.00 40.12 7.37
CA HIS A 158 11.85 41.30 7.39
C HIS A 158 11.15 42.43 8.12
N CYS A 159 11.79 43.00 9.14
CA CYS A 159 11.23 44.15 9.82
C CYS A 159 11.41 45.42 8.97
N ALA A 160 10.32 46.10 8.64
CA ALA A 160 10.34 47.35 7.86
C ALA A 160 11.11 48.50 8.57
N GLN A 161 11.13 48.49 9.91
CA GLN A 161 11.72 49.56 10.73
C GLN A 161 13.22 49.38 10.96
N CYS A 162 13.66 48.16 11.35
CA CYS A 162 15.03 47.90 11.79
C CYS A 162 15.81 46.95 10.87
N GLY A 163 15.17 46.38 9.85
CA GLY A 163 15.79 45.43 8.93
C GLY A 163 16.14 44.08 9.55
N ALA A 164 15.72 43.81 10.80
CA ALA A 164 15.91 42.49 11.42
C ALA A 164 15.18 41.40 10.63
N THR A 165 15.78 40.22 10.58
CA THR A 165 15.26 39.05 9.89
C THR A 165 15.15 37.84 10.81
N ASP A 166 14.31 36.86 10.46
CA ASP A 166 14.17 35.60 11.20
C ASP A 166 15.49 34.81 11.32
N ILE A 167 16.41 34.96 10.35
CA ILE A 167 17.75 34.36 10.39
C ILE A 167 18.70 35.14 11.32
N SER A 168 18.70 36.47 11.24
CA SER A 168 19.63 37.30 12.04
C SER A 168 19.24 37.37 13.51
N HIS A 169 17.94 37.35 13.80
CA HIS A 169 17.40 37.44 15.15
C HIS A 169 16.27 36.42 15.37
N PRO A 170 16.60 35.11 15.50
CA PRO A 170 15.62 34.03 15.58
C PRO A 170 14.77 34.04 16.86
N GLN A 171 15.13 34.85 17.85
CA GLN A 171 14.37 35.00 19.09
C GLN A 171 13.26 36.06 19.02
N ARG A 172 13.19 36.86 17.94
CA ARG A 172 12.18 37.90 17.79
C ARG A 172 10.97 37.35 17.03
N GLU A 173 9.76 37.65 17.52
CA GLU A 173 8.54 37.36 16.77
C GLU A 173 8.30 38.45 15.73
N PHE A 174 7.91 38.07 14.52
CA PHE A 174 7.53 39.01 13.46
C PHE A 174 6.00 38.98 13.30
N ARG A 175 5.36 40.16 13.24
CA ARG A 175 3.91 40.30 13.09
C ARG A 175 3.59 41.29 11.99
N VAL A 176 2.54 41.00 11.22
CA VAL A 176 2.01 41.89 10.18
C VAL A 176 1.01 42.85 10.82
N THR A 177 1.20 44.15 10.66
CA THR A 177 0.26 45.18 11.14
C THR A 177 -0.91 45.37 10.17
N GLY A 178 -1.92 46.16 10.59
CA GLY A 178 -3.03 46.53 9.71
C GLY A 178 -2.63 47.37 8.49
N GLU A 179 -1.39 47.89 8.47
CA GLU A 179 -0.81 48.66 7.36
C GLU A 179 0.01 47.77 6.40
N ASP A 180 -0.12 46.44 6.49
CA ASP A 180 0.59 45.45 5.66
C ASP A 180 2.12 45.51 5.81
N GLN A 181 2.60 45.98 6.97
CA GLN A 181 4.03 46.02 7.31
C GLN A 181 4.38 44.90 8.29
N GLU A 182 5.49 44.23 8.05
CA GLU A 182 6.09 43.28 9.00
C GLU A 182 6.96 44.04 10.03
N LEU A 183 6.61 43.91 11.30
CA LEU A 183 7.37 44.47 12.42
C LEU A 183 7.82 43.34 13.36
N CYS A 184 9.02 43.48 13.92
CA CYS A 184 9.48 42.59 14.98
C CYS A 184 8.88 42.99 16.34
N SER A 185 8.86 42.06 17.30
CA SER A 185 8.30 42.26 18.64
C SER A 185 8.83 43.51 19.35
N GLU A 186 10.12 43.83 19.19
CA GLU A 186 10.71 45.03 19.78
C GLU A 186 10.27 46.35 19.11
N CYS A 187 9.97 46.34 17.82
CA CYS A 187 9.48 47.53 17.10
C CYS A 187 7.96 47.69 17.19
N LEU A 188 7.24 46.63 17.57
CA LEU A 188 5.80 46.66 17.81
C LEU A 188 5.45 47.29 19.17
N ASP A 189 6.33 47.12 20.16
CA ASP A 189 6.15 47.61 21.54
C ASP A 189 6.60 49.08 21.73
N GLN A 190 7.07 49.75 20.66
CA GLN A 190 7.49 51.16 20.66
C GLN A 190 6.39 52.09 20.15
#